data_AF-A0A957HI14-F1
#
_entry.id   AF-A0A957HI14-F1
#
_cell.length_a   1.000
_cell.length_b   1.000
_cell.length_c   1.000
_cell.angle_alpha   90.00
_cell.angle_beta   90.00
_cell.angle_gamma   90.00
#
_symmetry.space_group_name_H-M   'P 1'
#
loop_
_entity.id
_entity.type
_entity.pdbx_description
1 polymer ?
#
loop_
_entity_poly.entity_id
_entity_poly.type
_entity_poly.pdbx_seq_one_letter_code
_entity_poly.pdbx_strand_id
1 'polypeptide(L)' 'MSDAKKAAQRTGLYVFVALLVMTIVESVIGSLETPITVLLLIIALVKAALIVYFFMHVYRLWREESH' A
#
# COMPACT_ATOMS: atom_id res chain seq x y z
N MET A 1 -6.63 -17.09 -19.98
CA MET A 1 -6.54 -15.85 -19.17
C MET A 1 -5.70 -14.85 -19.95
N SER A 2 -6.30 -13.75 -20.41
CA SER A 2 -5.63 -12.75 -21.27
C SER A 2 -4.45 -12.08 -20.56
N ASP A 3 -3.42 -11.68 -21.31
CA ASP A 3 -2.17 -11.12 -20.75
C ASP A 3 -2.40 -9.87 -19.89
N ALA A 4 -3.44 -9.08 -20.21
CA ALA A 4 -3.86 -7.93 -19.41
C ALA A 4 -4.32 -8.30 -17.99
N LYS A 5 -5.03 -9.43 -17.81
CA LYS A 5 -5.46 -9.90 -16.49
C LYS A 5 -4.29 -10.40 -15.66
N LYS A 6 -3.31 -11.05 -16.30
CA LYS A 6 -2.07 -11.50 -15.64
C LYS A 6 -1.24 -10.30 -15.16
N ALA A 7 -1.15 -9.23 -15.95
CA ALA A 7 -0.41 -8.03 -15.57
C ALA A 7 -1.03 -7.33 -14.35
N ALA A 8 -2.35 -7.14 -14.32
CA ALA A 8 -3.05 -6.54 -13.19
C ALA A 8 -2.86 -7.36 -11.89
N GLN A 9 -2.91 -8.69 -12.00
CA GLN A 9 -2.73 -9.59 -10.86
C GLN A 9 -1.29 -9.57 -10.33
N ARG A 10 -0.28 -9.40 -11.20
CA ARG A 10 1.12 -9.21 -10.79
C ARG A 10 1.31 -7.87 -10.07
N THR A 11 0.69 -6.78 -10.54
CA THR A 11 0.76 -5.49 -9.85
C THR A 11 0.23 -5.57 -8.42
N GLY A 12 -0.95 -6.16 -8.22
CA GLY A 12 -1.51 -6.36 -6.88
C GLY A 12 -0.61 -7.20 -5.97
N LEU A 13 0.02 -8.26 -6.51
CA LEU A 13 0.97 -9.10 -5.76
C LEU A 13 2.22 -8.32 -5.34
N TYR A 14 2.81 -7.52 -6.24
CA TYR A 14 3.99 -6.71 -5.90
C TYR A 14 3.69 -5.68 -4.81
N VAL A 15 2.55 -5.00 -4.91
CA VAL A 15 2.13 -4.02 -3.88
C VAL A 15 1.87 -4.72 -2.56
N PHE A 16 1.23 -5.90 -2.56
CA PHE A 16 1.02 -6.71 -1.37
C PHE A 16 2.36 -7.09 -0.70
N VAL A 17 3.33 -7.57 -1.47
CA VAL A 17 4.66 -7.92 -0.96
C VAL A 17 5.37 -6.69 -0.39
N ALA A 18 5.28 -5.54 -1.06
CA ALA A 18 5.86 -4.28 -0.56
C ALA A 18 5.26 -3.86 0.79
N LEU A 19 3.92 -3.91 0.92
CA LEU A 19 3.22 -3.63 2.17
C LEU A 19 3.59 -4.61 3.28
N LEU A 20 3.75 -5.89 2.95
CA LEU A 20 4.15 -6.93 3.89
C LEU A 20 5.57 -6.66 4.44
N VAL A 21 6.55 -6.40 3.57
CA VAL A 21 7.92 -6.06 4.01
C VAL A 21 7.92 -4.80 4.87
N MET A 22 7.21 -3.76 4.45
CA MET A 22 7.11 -2.51 5.20
C MET A 22 6.48 -2.69 6.58
N THR A 23 5.56 -3.65 6.74
CA THR A 23 4.96 -4.01 8.02
C THR A 23 5.93 -4.75 8.93
N ILE A 24 6.74 -5.66 8.38
CA ILE A 24 7.78 -6.35 9.14
C ILE A 24 8.81 -5.34 9.67
N VAL A 25 9.27 -4.42 8.82
CA VAL A 25 10.21 -3.36 9.21
C VAL A 25 9.61 -2.49 10.33
N GLU A 26 8.35 -2.09 10.21
CA GLU A 26 7.66 -1.33 11.26
C GLU A 26 7.60 -2.10 12.58
N SER A 27 7.28 -3.39 12.56
CA SER A 27 7.20 -4.22 13.77
C SER A 27 8.55 -4.35 14.47
N VAL A 28 9.64 -4.38 13.70
CA VAL A 28 11.01 -4.42 14.25
C VAL A 28 11.40 -3.07 14.83
N ILE A 29 11.06 -1.96 14.17
CA ILE A 29 11.33 -0.61 14.69
C ILE A 29 10.49 -0.33 15.94
N GLY A 30 9.23 -0.77 15.96
CA GLY A 30 8.32 -0.58 17.08
C GLY A 30 8.66 -1.40 18.32
N SER A 31 9.47 -2.47 18.19
CA SER A 31 9.97 -3.24 19.33
C SER A 31 11.26 -2.68 19.94
N LEU A 32 11.84 -1.61 19.35
CA LEU A 32 12.99 -0.93 19.92
C LEU A 32 12.58 -0.09 21.14
N GLU A 33 13.45 -0.06 22.15
CA GLU A 33 13.24 0.71 23.40
C GLU A 33 13.12 2.22 23.15
N THR A 34 13.67 2.72 22.03
CA THR A 34 13.53 4.12 21.61
C THR A 34 12.24 4.32 20.84
N PRO A 35 11.24 5.06 21.37
CA PRO A 35 10.00 5.30 20.64
C PRO A 35 10.23 6.28 19.49
N ILE A 36 10.32 5.76 18.26
CA ILE A 36 10.40 6.56 17.04
C ILE A 36 9.00 6.76 16.44
N THR A 37 8.09 7.31 17.26
CA THR A 37 6.65 7.39 16.95
C THR A 37 6.36 8.17 15.67
N VAL A 38 7.13 9.23 15.39
CA VAL A 38 6.99 10.06 14.19
C VAL A 38 7.33 9.27 12.92
N LEU A 39 8.37 8.43 12.96
CA LEU A 39 8.74 7.58 11.82
C LEU A 39 7.65 6.54 11.55
N LEU A 40 7.13 5.90 12.60
CA LEU A 40 6.03 4.92 12.49
C LEU A 40 4.76 5.57 11.92
N LEU A 41 4.46 6.81 12.30
CA LEU A 41 3.34 7.58 11.73
C LEU A 41 3.51 7.80 10.23
N ILE A 42 4.71 8.21 9.77
CA ILE A 42 5.00 8.42 8.36
C ILE A 42 4.85 7.10 7.57
N ILE A 43 5.37 6.00 8.12
CA ILE A 43 5.23 4.65 7.55
C ILE A 43 3.74 4.27 7.44
N ALA A 44 2.94 4.54 8.47
CA ALA A 44 1.51 4.28 8.45
C ALA A 44 0.77 5.09 7.37
N LEU A 45 1.11 6.37 7.19
CA LEU A 45 0.53 7.22 6.14
C LEU A 45 0.88 6.73 4.74
N VAL A 46 2.13 6.33 4.51
CA VAL A 46 2.57 5.77 3.23
C VAL A 46 1.84 4.45 2.92
N LYS A 47 1.66 3.57 3.92
CA LYS A 47 0.85 2.34 3.76
C LYS A 47 -0.59 2.66 3.39
N ALA A 48 -1.23 3.61 4.09
CA ALA A 48 -2.59 4.04 3.79
C ALA A 48 -2.70 4.55 2.35
N ALA A 49 -1.76 5.39 1.90
CA ALA A 49 -1.75 5.90 0.53
C ALA A 49 -1.61 4.78 -0.52
N LEU A 50 -0.71 3.81 -0.30
CA LEU A 50 -0.57 2.65 -1.20
C LEU A 50 -1.86 1.83 -1.27
N ILE A 51 -2.51 1.59 -0.13
CA ILE A 51 -3.76 0.81 -0.07
C ILE A 51 -4.88 1.54 -0.83
N VAL A 52 -5.04 2.84 -0.56
CA VAL A 52 -6.07 3.67 -1.20
C VAL A 52 -5.88 3.72 -2.72
N TYR A 53 -4.64 3.84 -3.18
CA TYR A 53 -4.33 3.92 -4.61
C TYR A 53 -4.48 2.56 -5.32
N PHE A 54 -3.82 1.51 -4.82
CA PHE A 54 -3.72 0.24 -5.54
C PHE A 54 -4.83 -0.76 -5.26
N PHE A 55 -5.44 -0.72 -4.07
CA PHE A 55 -6.49 -1.66 -3.70
C PHE A 55 -7.87 -1.02 -3.77
N MET A 56 -8.04 0.17 -3.19
CA MET A 56 -9.35 0.84 -3.14
C MET A 56 -9.67 1.61 -4.42
N HIS A 57 -8.67 1.91 -5.26
CA HIS A 57 -8.83 2.69 -6.49
C HIS A 57 -9.69 3.94 -6.27
N VAL A 58 -9.50 4.67 -5.15
CA VAL A 58 -10.36 5.82 -4.81
C VAL A 58 -10.32 6.91 -5.89
N TYR A 59 -9.22 6.99 -6.65
CA TYR A 59 -9.14 7.86 -7.83
C TYR A 59 -10.19 7.54 -8.91
N ARG A 60 -10.72 6.31 -8.98
CA ARG A 60 -11.82 5.94 -9.89
C ARG A 60 -13.17 6.46 -9.41
N LEU A 61 -13.38 6.65 -8.11
CA LEU A 61 -14.62 7.22 -7.57
C LEU A 61 -14.82 8.68 -8.00
N TRP A 62 -13.72 9.40 -8.22
CA TRP A 62 -13.74 10.80 -8.64
C TRP A 62 -13.58 10.98 -10.15
N ARG A 63 -13.42 9.89 -10.91
CA ARG A 63 -13.67 9.94 -12.35
C ARG A 63 -15.17 10.03 -12.52
N GLU A 64 -15.68 11.25 -12.66
CA GLU A 64 -16.99 11.47 -13.25
C GLU A 64 -17.05 10.65 -14.54
N GLU A 65 -18.06 9.81 -14.65
CA GLU A 65 -18.50 9.28 -15.95
C GLU A 65 -18.86 10.49 -16.79
N SER A 66 -17.87 11.03 -17.52
CA SER A 66 -18.10 12.00 -18.57
C SER A 66 -18.86 11.27 -19.67
N HIS A 67 -20.19 11.25 -19.51
CA HIS A 67 -21.17 10.87 -20.52
C HIS A 67 -21.74 12.13 -21.16
#